data_AF-A0A2V8XXE9-F1
#
_entry.id   AF-A0A2V8XXE9-F1
#
_cell.length_a   1.000
_cell.length_b   1.000
_cell.length_c   1.000
_cell.angle_alpha   90.00
_cell.angle_beta   90.00
_cell.angle_gamma   90.00
#
_symmetry.space_group_name_H-M   'P 1'
#
loop_
_entity.id
_entity.type
_entity.pdbx_description
1 polymer ?
#
loop_
_entity_poly.entity_id
_entity_poly.type
_entity_poly.pdbx_seq_one_letter_code
_entity_poly.pdbx_strand_id
1 'polypeptide(L)' 'MKTKADIIKFLKDSFALGHRAAATLTSENILQSPPNSKSTRLRLAEFGVAHAYDHYGQMVEYLHERNCVAGQPRKG' A
#
# COMPACT_ATOMS: atom_id res chain seq x y z
N MET A 1 -13.96 1.63 -11.26
CA MET A 1 -12.57 1.26 -11.60
C MET A 1 -12.62 0.04 -12.48
N LYS A 2 -12.38 0.17 -13.79
CA LYS A 2 -12.49 -0.98 -14.72
C LYS A 2 -11.29 -1.14 -15.64
N THR A 3 -10.50 -0.08 -15.87
CA THR A 3 -9.32 -0.12 -16.74
C THR A 3 -8.01 -0.13 -15.94
N LYS A 4 -6.90 -0.57 -16.58
CA LYS A 4 -5.55 -0.42 -16.03
C LYS A 4 -5.23 1.03 -15.67
N ALA A 5 -5.64 1.98 -16.51
CA ALA A 5 -5.41 3.40 -16.25
C ALA A 5 -6.17 3.87 -14.99
N ASP A 6 -7.43 3.46 -14.82
CA ASP A 6 -8.21 3.77 -13.62
C ASP A 6 -7.54 3.21 -12.36
N ILE A 7 -7.04 1.97 -12.43
CA ILE A 7 -6.36 1.29 -11.31
C ILE A 7 -5.10 2.05 -10.92
N ILE A 8 -4.25 2.39 -11.88
CA ILE A 8 -3.01 3.13 -11.62
C ILE A 8 -3.30 4.54 -11.09
N LYS A 9 -4.33 5.21 -11.61
CA LYS A 9 -4.75 6.51 -11.11
C LYS A 9 -5.21 6.41 -9.66
N PHE A 10 -6.10 5.47 -9.36
CA PHE A 10 -6.58 5.25 -7.99
C PHE A 10 -5.43 4.97 -7.02
N LEU A 11 -4.50 4.09 -7.39
CA LEU A 11 -3.33 3.77 -6.58
C LEU A 11 -2.51 5.04 -6.24
N LYS A 12 -2.22 5.86 -7.24
CA LYS A 12 -1.49 7.13 -7.04
C LYS A 12 -2.26 8.10 -6.14
N ASP A 13 -3.57 8.21 -6.36
CA ASP A 13 -4.43 9.09 -5.56
C ASP A 13 -4.52 8.60 -4.10
N SER A 14 -4.53 7.29 -3.86
CA SER A 14 -4.48 6.70 -2.51
C SER A 14 -3.19 7.05 -1.78
N PHE A 15 -2.02 6.96 -2.44
CA PHE A 15 -0.75 7.40 -1.85
C PHE A 15 -0.75 8.90 -1.54
N ALA A 16 -1.23 9.72 -2.47
CA ALA A 16 -1.33 11.16 -2.25
C ALA A 16 -2.26 11.50 -1.07
N LEU A 17 -3.36 10.77 -0.91
CA LEU A 17 -4.25 10.88 0.24
C LEU A 17 -3.54 10.48 1.54
N GLY A 18 -2.85 9.35 1.54
CA GLY A 18 -2.06 8.87 2.69
C GLY A 18 -0.99 9.88 3.12
N HIS A 19 -0.25 10.46 2.17
CA HIS A 19 0.75 11.50 2.46
C HIS A 19 0.13 12.75 3.07
N ARG A 20 -1.00 13.24 2.52
CA ARG A 20 -1.72 14.37 3.11
C ARG A 20 -2.19 14.07 4.53
N ALA A 21 -2.71 12.87 4.78
CA ALA A 21 -3.14 12.46 6.12
C ALA A 21 -1.95 12.38 7.10
N ALA A 22 -0.84 11.77 6.68
CA ALA A 22 0.38 11.67 7.49
C ALA A 22 0.98 13.05 7.82
N ALA A 23 0.88 14.02 6.90
CA ALA A 23 1.34 15.39 7.13
C ALA A 23 0.55 16.15 8.21
N THR A 24 -0.62 15.65 8.63
CA THR A 24 -1.41 16.23 9.74
C THR A 24 -1.04 15.65 11.11
N LEU A 25 -0.15 14.66 11.16
CA LEU A 25 0.27 14.04 12.41
C LEU A 25 1.19 14.99 13.19
N THR A 26 0.91 15.11 14.49
CA THR A 26 1.72 15.89 15.43
C THR A 26 1.93 15.08 16.70
N SER A 27 2.90 15.47 17.53
CA SER A 27 3.14 14.84 18.84
C SER A 27 1.89 14.80 19.72
N GLU A 28 1.04 15.81 19.62
CA GLU A 28 -0.15 15.97 20.45
C GLU A 28 -1.31 15.05 20.01
N ASN A 29 -1.39 14.73 18.71
CA ASN A 29 -2.52 14.00 18.14
C ASN A 29 -2.25 12.53 17.81
N ILE A 30 -0.98 12.12 17.73
CA ILE A 30 -0.60 10.83 17.13
C ILE A 30 -1.13 9.63 17.91
N LEU A 31 -1.28 9.75 19.23
CA LEU A 31 -1.84 8.71 20.10
C LEU A 31 -3.36 8.79 20.25
N GLN A 32 -4.01 9.81 19.71
CA GLN A 32 -5.46 9.95 19.75
C GLN A 32 -6.09 9.22 18.56
N SER A 33 -7.31 8.71 18.75
CA SER A 33 -8.14 8.22 17.64
C SER A 33 -8.80 9.39 16.90
N PRO A 34 -8.87 9.38 15.55
CA PRO A 34 -9.74 10.30 14.83
C PRO A 34 -11.21 9.98 15.08
N PRO A 35 -12.15 10.92 14.81
CA PRO A 35 -13.58 10.66 14.94
C PRO A 35 -14.01 9.38 14.20
N ASN A 36 -14.85 8.57 14.85
CA ASN A 36 -15.36 7.29 14.33
C ASN A 36 -14.31 6.19 14.07
N SER A 37 -13.07 6.34 14.56
CA SER A 37 -12.05 5.29 14.51
C SER A 37 -11.91 4.56 15.84
N LYS A 38 -11.66 3.25 15.78
CA LYS A 38 -11.27 2.42 16.94
C LYS A 38 -9.76 2.32 17.13
N SER A 39 -8.97 2.95 16.27
CA SER A 39 -7.50 2.92 16.27
C SER A 39 -6.91 4.32 16.36
N THR A 40 -5.76 4.43 17.01
CA THR A 40 -4.98 5.67 17.08
C THR A 40 -4.47 6.08 15.70
N ARG A 41 -4.19 7.38 15.51
CA ARG A 41 -3.57 7.87 14.27
C ARG A 41 -2.23 7.18 13.99
N LEU A 42 -1.43 6.91 15.03
CA LEU A 42 -0.19 6.13 14.92
C LEU A 42 -0.43 4.76 14.28
N ARG A 43 -1.38 3.99 14.82
CA ARG A 43 -1.69 2.65 14.33
C ARG A 43 -2.21 2.69 12.89
N LEU A 44 -3.06 3.66 12.56
CA LEU A 44 -3.57 3.82 11.20
C LEU A 44 -2.46 4.13 10.19
N ALA A 45 -1.51 5.01 10.56
CA ALA A 45 -0.38 5.36 9.70
C ALA A 45 0.59 4.17 9.50
N GLU A 46 0.97 3.51 10.60
CA GLU A 46 1.84 2.33 10.58
C GLU A 46 1.21 1.17 9.80
N PHE A 47 -0.06 0.85 10.07
CA PHE A 47 -0.79 -0.18 9.36
C PHE A 47 -0.92 0.13 7.86
N GLY A 48 -1.17 1.39 7.49
CA GLY A 48 -1.25 1.80 6.08
C GLY A 48 0.04 1.51 5.31
N VAL A 49 1.21 1.74 5.94
CA VAL A 49 2.51 1.41 5.35
C VAL A 49 2.71 -0.10 5.29
N ALA A 50 2.51 -0.82 6.39
CA ALA A 50 2.71 -2.27 6.46
C ALA A 50 1.82 -3.02 5.46
N HIS A 51 0.56 -2.62 5.33
CA HIS A 51 -0.39 -3.20 4.39
C HIS A 51 0.01 -2.99 2.92
N ALA A 52 0.57 -1.81 2.60
CA ALA A 52 1.10 -1.56 1.25
C ALA A 52 2.29 -2.46 0.93
N TYR A 53 3.18 -2.72 1.90
CA TYR A 53 4.29 -3.66 1.72
C TYR A 53 3.83 -5.11 1.53
N ASP A 54 2.83 -5.57 2.30
CA ASP A 54 2.26 -6.92 2.15
C ASP A 54 1.73 -7.14 0.72
N HIS A 55 0.93 -6.20 0.21
CA HIS A 55 0.45 -6.26 -1.16
C HIS A 55 1.55 -6.13 -2.21
N TYR A 56 2.57 -5.31 -1.97
CA TYR A 56 3.72 -5.25 -2.86
C TYR A 56 4.44 -6.60 -2.95
N GLY A 57 4.66 -7.26 -1.80
CA GLY A 57 5.23 -8.61 -1.74
C GLY A 57 4.40 -9.62 -2.54
N GLN A 58 3.08 -9.66 -2.34
CA GLN A 58 2.18 -10.53 -3.10
C GLN A 58 2.26 -10.28 -4.62
N MET A 59 2.38 -9.03 -5.06
CA MET A 59 2.53 -8.71 -6.50
C MET A 59 3.88 -9.17 -7.06
N VAL A 60 4.97 -9.05 -6.28
CA VAL A 60 6.30 -9.54 -6.68
C VAL A 60 6.28 -11.05 -6.86
N GLU A 61 5.74 -11.78 -5.88
CA GLU A 61 5.62 -13.24 -5.95
C GLU A 61 4.74 -13.67 -7.13
N TYR A 62 3.60 -13.01 -7.35
CA TYR A 62 2.74 -13.31 -8.50
C TYR A 62 3.46 -13.12 -9.84
N LEU A 63 4.27 -12.07 -9.99
CA LEU A 63 5.07 -11.86 -11.19
C LEU A 63 6.19 -12.89 -11.33
N HIS A 64 6.83 -13.29 -10.22
CA HIS A 64 7.84 -14.33 -10.21
C HIS A 64 7.26 -15.68 -10.66
N GLU A 65 6.19 -16.14 -10.03
CA GLU A 65 5.50 -17.39 -10.37
C GLU A 65 5.06 -17.39 -11.83
N ARG A 66 4.49 -16.28 -12.32
CA ARG A 66 4.07 -16.16 -13.73
C ARG A 66 5.23 -16.12 -14.72
N ASN A 67 6.39 -15.63 -14.31
CA ASN A 67 7.62 -15.69 -15.12
C ASN A 67 8.35 -17.04 -14.98
N CYS A 68 7.98 -17.87 -14.01
CA CYS A 68 8.50 -19.22 -13.80
C CYS A 68 7.62 -20.33 -14.38
N VAL A 69 6.53 -20.00 -15.09
CA VAL A 69 5.74 -20.98 -15.86
C VAL A 69 6.53 -21.45 -17.10
N ALA A 70 7.21 -22.59 -16.91
CA ALA A 70 7.74 -23.58 -17.85
C ALA A 70 8.14 -23.14 -19.28
N GLY A 71 9.45 -22.95 -19.51
CA GLY A 71 10.04 -23.14 -20.84
C GLY A 71 11.34 -22.43 -21.20
N GLN A 72 11.80 -21.42 -20.45
CA GLN A 72 13.04 -20.72 -20.84
C GLN A 72 14.26 -21.34 -20.12
N PRO A 73 15.24 -21.93 -20.83
CA PRO A 73 16.43 -22.44 -20.18
C PRO A 73 17.26 -21.29 -19.59
N ARG A 74 17.81 -21.50 -18.39
CA ARG A 74 18.75 -20.57 -17.77
C ARG A 74 19.95 -20.41 -18.71
N LYS A 75 20.19 -19.20 -19.20
CA LYS A 75 21.42 -18.88 -19.93
C LYS A 75 22.58 -18.95 -18.92
N GLY A 76 23.48 -19.91 -19.15
CA GLY A 76 24.84 -19.89 -18.60
C GLY A 76 25.72 -18.89 -19.33
#